data_AF-A0A2K8LZX7-F1
#
_entry.id   AF-A0A2K8LZX7-F1
#
_cell.length_a   1.000
_cell.length_b   1.000
_cell.length_c   1.000
_cell.angle_alpha   90.00
_cell.angle_beta   90.00
_cell.angle_gamma   90.00
#
_symmetry.space_group_name_H-M   'P 1'
#
loop_
_entity.id
_entity.type
_entity.pdbx_description
1 polymer ?
#
loop_
_entity_poly.entity_id
_entity_poly.type
_entity_poly.pdbx_seq_one_letter_code
_entity_poly.pdbx_strand_id
1 'polypeptide(L)'
;MTHALEAPTADDSGPEKPRLRAKLGRLWVRMRLTGVPRPRAVIVTALAVGVSWTAILLARLFAGGVVGLADQGDGRRLLCAFGVANDRPWGAESSKFLYYLWRPHQWYGEACGADGSGEPYYSTQAAILAVAKWLGETFGLAQGIDLRIAGVVCACLLGVTLGLFVPLLPGALGFRILFVSAVGLIVADSAFAGFFISPYSEPAAFLGIVGLSVALLFMWRNGDATAGGAAAVTVVALFAIMSTTQMLSLVIPVVVALLWTPIRAVPRATGRHGLRQAARRERGPVRWLRRRWITLLLALAVLAGSLGYWSSQPQRFEAMNTYNAIFVEMLPHSPDPAGDLKWFGLDPGLASAAGSRIDSPNSVARGPQWDDFSSKVSIGAVAGFYATHPDRWMGLLSRSVEGMTRPTLGYLGSYPADAGQEPFAKEQRITVATSVLGFWGVAPAVLLLLLALTFVLGLVTAARAACSAAARALGRLGVITVIAAVTQAGAEILSEGSSEIYKHMIMADLLALLCVPLLCGCVYALASSSARAAR
;
A
#
# COMPACT_ATOMS: atom_id res chain seq x y z
N MET A 1 99.11 -10.81 30.14
CA MET A 1 98.87 -11.60 28.93
C MET A 1 97.40 -11.98 28.89
N THR A 2 96.72 -11.57 27.81
CA THR A 2 95.54 -12.21 27.15
C THR A 2 94.21 -12.43 27.90
N HIS A 3 93.24 -11.56 27.53
CA HIS A 3 91.87 -11.82 27.03
C HIS A 3 91.02 -13.00 27.54
N ALA A 4 89.78 -12.70 27.96
CA ALA A 4 88.47 -13.09 27.35
C ALA A 4 87.36 -12.97 28.42
N LEU A 5 86.40 -12.04 28.34
CA LEU A 5 85.08 -12.12 27.67
C LEU A 5 84.26 -13.36 28.04
N GLU A 6 83.24 -13.18 28.90
CA GLU A 6 82.01 -14.00 28.89
C GLU A 6 80.81 -13.20 29.46
N ALA A 7 79.64 -13.46 28.86
CA ALA A 7 78.47 -12.59 28.72
C ALA A 7 77.42 -12.73 29.86
N PRO A 8 76.45 -11.79 29.98
CA PRO A 8 75.30 -11.94 30.85
C PRO A 8 74.16 -12.72 30.16
N THR A 9 73.59 -13.69 30.88
CA THR A 9 72.43 -14.50 30.46
C THR A 9 71.16 -13.66 30.36
N ALA A 10 70.59 -13.61 29.15
CA ALA A 10 69.31 -12.98 28.86
C ALA A 10 68.13 -13.90 29.24
N ASP A 11 67.17 -13.30 29.94
CA ASP A 11 65.84 -13.77 30.28
C ASP A 11 64.98 -13.94 29.01
N ASP A 12 64.55 -15.17 28.72
CA ASP A 12 63.66 -15.51 27.60
C ASP A 12 62.19 -15.39 28.04
N SER A 13 61.68 -14.15 28.05
CA SER A 13 60.24 -13.87 28.13
C SER A 13 59.73 -13.41 26.76
N GLY A 14 59.38 -14.40 25.92
CA GLY A 14 58.79 -14.17 24.60
C GLY A 14 57.52 -13.31 24.65
N PRO A 15 57.41 -12.24 23.84
CA PRO A 15 56.17 -11.48 23.70
C PRO A 15 55.34 -11.96 22.49
N GLU A 16 54.06 -11.56 22.48
CA GLU A 16 53.12 -11.63 21.34
C GLU A 16 52.08 -12.78 21.29
N LYS A 17 51.30 -12.96 22.37
CA LYS A 17 49.90 -13.43 22.25
C LYS A 17 48.77 -12.56 22.88
N PRO A 18 48.92 -11.26 23.26
CA PRO A 18 47.75 -10.48 23.71
C PRO A 18 46.98 -9.77 22.58
N ARG A 19 47.60 -9.49 21.42
CA ARG A 19 47.02 -8.59 20.41
C ARG A 19 45.90 -9.22 19.57
N LEU A 20 45.94 -10.53 19.30
CA LEU A 20 44.90 -11.20 18.49
C LEU A 20 43.62 -11.45 19.30
N ARG A 21 43.74 -11.91 20.55
CA ARG A 21 42.59 -12.09 21.47
C ARG A 21 41.92 -10.76 21.83
N ALA A 22 42.69 -9.68 22.00
CA ALA A 22 42.12 -8.35 22.23
C ALA A 22 41.46 -7.74 20.97
N LYS A 23 41.92 -8.08 19.76
CA LYS A 23 41.24 -7.70 18.50
C LYS A 23 39.98 -8.52 18.27
N LEU A 24 40.03 -9.84 18.47
CA LEU A 24 38.88 -10.74 18.35
C LEU A 24 37.82 -10.45 19.42
N GLY A 25 38.23 -10.18 20.67
CA GLY A 25 37.35 -9.75 21.76
C GLY A 25 36.70 -8.40 21.47
N ARG A 26 37.43 -7.41 20.95
CA ARG A 26 36.84 -6.12 20.50
C ARG A 26 35.91 -6.27 19.30
N LEU A 27 36.19 -7.21 18.38
CA LEU A 27 35.31 -7.53 17.26
C LEU A 27 34.02 -8.23 17.71
N TRP A 28 34.13 -9.18 18.64
CA TRP A 28 33.01 -9.89 19.26
C TRP A 28 32.12 -8.98 20.11
N VAL A 29 32.73 -8.11 20.90
CA VAL A 29 32.04 -7.10 21.72
C VAL A 29 31.39 -6.04 20.82
N ARG A 30 32.03 -5.61 19.72
CA ARG A 30 31.36 -4.78 18.69
C ARG A 30 30.20 -5.50 18.01
N MET A 31 30.31 -6.79 17.70
CA MET A 31 29.24 -7.58 17.07
C MET A 31 28.03 -7.77 17.98
N ARG A 32 28.23 -8.04 19.29
CA ARG A 32 27.13 -8.12 20.26
C ARG A 32 26.51 -6.77 20.60
N LEU A 33 27.27 -5.68 20.57
CA LEU A 33 26.81 -4.37 21.05
C LEU A 33 26.32 -3.40 19.96
N THR A 34 26.69 -3.59 18.69
CA THR A 34 26.22 -2.73 17.59
C THR A 34 25.08 -3.34 16.77
N GLY A 35 24.80 -4.63 16.95
CA GLY A 35 23.65 -5.31 16.33
C GLY A 35 23.64 -5.30 14.80
N VAL A 36 24.77 -5.03 14.14
CA VAL A 36 24.85 -5.01 12.67
C VAL A 36 25.07 -6.45 12.16
N PRO A 37 24.06 -7.07 11.53
CA PRO A 37 24.18 -8.45 11.06
C PRO A 37 25.19 -8.58 9.90
N ARG A 38 25.83 -9.75 9.80
CA ARG A 38 26.75 -10.05 8.69
C ARG A 38 25.99 -10.02 7.34
N PRO A 39 26.58 -9.50 6.25
CA PRO A 39 25.87 -9.39 4.96
C PRO A 39 25.29 -10.71 4.45
N ARG A 40 26.04 -11.81 4.55
CA ARG A 40 25.57 -13.15 4.18
C ARG A 40 24.34 -13.59 5.00
N ALA A 41 24.35 -13.32 6.30
CA ALA A 41 23.22 -13.66 7.17
C ALA A 41 21.97 -12.86 6.80
N VAL A 42 22.11 -11.58 6.43
CA VAL A 42 21.00 -10.75 5.96
C VAL A 42 20.39 -11.29 4.67
N ILE A 43 21.21 -11.69 3.70
CA ILE A 43 20.74 -12.24 2.42
C ILE A 43 20.01 -13.58 2.64
N VAL A 44 20.62 -14.50 3.40
CA VAL A 44 19.98 -15.78 3.73
C VAL A 44 18.66 -15.55 4.45
N THR A 45 18.60 -14.60 5.38
CA THR A 45 17.36 -14.27 6.08
C THR A 45 16.32 -13.65 5.15
N ALA A 46 16.72 -12.77 4.24
CA ALA A 46 15.81 -12.18 3.26
C ALA A 46 15.15 -13.27 2.39
N LEU A 47 15.94 -14.21 1.89
CA LEU A 47 15.44 -15.36 1.12
C LEU A 47 14.54 -16.26 1.97
N ALA A 48 14.97 -16.60 3.19
CA ALA A 48 14.20 -17.46 4.09
C ALA A 48 12.85 -16.82 4.46
N VAL A 49 12.83 -15.53 4.79
CA VAL A 49 11.60 -14.77 5.10
C VAL A 49 10.68 -14.74 3.88
N GLY A 50 11.21 -14.45 2.69
CA GLY A 50 10.39 -14.41 1.48
C GLY A 50 9.79 -15.75 1.09
N VAL A 51 10.58 -16.83 1.14
CA VAL A 51 10.09 -18.20 0.90
C VAL A 51 9.07 -18.61 1.97
N SER A 52 9.33 -18.32 3.23
CA SER A 52 8.42 -18.65 4.33
C SER A 52 7.07 -17.95 4.17
N TRP A 53 7.07 -16.65 3.87
CA TRP A 53 5.83 -15.91 3.68
C TRP A 53 5.07 -16.30 2.41
N THR A 54 5.79 -16.69 1.34
CA THR A 54 5.16 -17.30 0.17
C THR A 54 4.42 -18.58 0.59
N ALA A 55 5.10 -19.48 1.31
CA ALA A 55 4.51 -20.74 1.76
C ALA A 55 3.33 -20.54 2.73
N ILE A 56 3.44 -19.60 3.67
CA ILE A 56 2.36 -19.24 4.61
C ILE A 56 1.14 -18.74 3.84
N LEU A 57 1.33 -17.83 2.88
CA LEU A 57 0.21 -17.28 2.11
C LEU A 57 -0.42 -18.33 1.18
N LEU A 58 0.38 -19.20 0.55
CA LEU A 58 -0.15 -20.34 -0.21
C LEU A 58 -0.96 -21.29 0.68
N ALA A 59 -0.43 -21.65 1.85
CA ALA A 59 -1.18 -22.47 2.81
C ALA A 59 -2.47 -21.77 3.25
N ARG A 60 -2.42 -20.46 3.48
CA ARG A 60 -3.59 -19.65 3.85
C ARG A 60 -4.67 -19.65 2.77
N LEU A 61 -4.29 -19.69 1.50
CA LEU A 61 -5.20 -19.63 0.35
C LEU A 61 -5.73 -21.01 -0.09
N PHE A 62 -4.97 -22.09 0.16
CA PHE A 62 -5.26 -23.42 -0.42
C PHE A 62 -5.37 -24.57 0.58
N ALA A 63 -4.82 -24.46 1.79
CA ALA A 63 -4.91 -25.55 2.77
C ALA A 63 -6.35 -25.68 3.26
N GLY A 64 -6.91 -26.88 3.21
CA GLY A 64 -8.31 -27.13 3.61
C GLY A 64 -9.36 -26.65 2.58
N GLY A 65 -8.94 -26.31 1.36
CA GLY A 65 -9.82 -25.81 0.30
C GLY A 65 -9.39 -24.45 -0.21
N VAL A 66 -9.91 -24.07 -1.38
CA VAL A 66 -9.65 -22.77 -1.99
C VAL A 66 -10.41 -21.70 -1.23
N VAL A 67 -9.72 -20.61 -0.90
CA VAL A 67 -10.30 -19.49 -0.18
C VAL A 67 -9.98 -18.18 -0.89
N GLY A 68 -11.02 -17.36 -1.03
CA GLY A 68 -10.97 -16.08 -1.68
C GLY A 68 -12.09 -15.18 -1.16
N LEU A 69 -12.60 -14.36 -2.06
CA LEU A 69 -13.73 -13.46 -1.89
C LEU A 69 -14.66 -13.56 -3.13
N ALA A 70 -15.94 -13.73 -2.89
CA ALA A 70 -16.99 -13.75 -3.90
C ALA A 70 -17.04 -12.43 -4.69
N ASP A 71 -17.74 -12.41 -5.82
CA ASP A 71 -17.78 -11.27 -6.74
C ASP A 71 -19.07 -10.45 -6.57
N GLN A 72 -18.98 -9.19 -6.16
CA GLN A 72 -20.16 -8.28 -6.17
C GLN A 72 -20.55 -7.76 -7.55
N GLY A 73 -19.85 -8.19 -8.61
CA GLY A 73 -20.10 -7.79 -9.99
C GLY A 73 -18.93 -7.05 -10.64
N ASP A 74 -17.84 -6.81 -9.91
CA ASP A 74 -16.66 -6.13 -10.45
C ASP A 74 -15.89 -7.01 -11.41
N GLY A 75 -15.93 -8.33 -11.21
CA GLY A 75 -15.09 -9.23 -11.97
C GLY A 75 -15.28 -9.10 -13.47
N ARG A 76 -16.51 -8.84 -13.92
CA ARG A 76 -16.81 -8.62 -15.33
C ARG A 76 -16.01 -7.43 -15.89
N ARG A 77 -15.94 -6.29 -15.19
CA ARG A 77 -15.26 -5.08 -15.69
C ARG A 77 -13.77 -5.33 -15.94
N LEU A 78 -13.14 -6.18 -15.12
CA LEU A 78 -11.71 -6.47 -15.17
C LEU A 78 -11.36 -7.64 -16.10
N LEU A 79 -12.15 -8.73 -16.07
CA LEU A 79 -11.80 -9.98 -16.74
C LEU A 79 -12.41 -10.12 -18.14
N CYS A 80 -13.49 -9.41 -18.46
CA CYS A 80 -14.14 -9.48 -19.78
C CYS A 80 -13.17 -9.18 -20.93
N ALA A 81 -12.25 -8.22 -20.73
CA ALA A 81 -11.25 -7.83 -21.72
C ALA A 81 -10.28 -8.97 -22.12
N PHE A 82 -10.19 -10.03 -21.32
CA PHE A 82 -9.44 -11.24 -21.65
C PHE A 82 -10.23 -12.27 -22.47
N GLY A 83 -11.46 -11.93 -22.89
CA GLY A 83 -12.34 -12.84 -23.61
C GLY A 83 -12.81 -14.00 -22.73
N VAL A 84 -13.04 -13.75 -21.43
CA VAL A 84 -13.50 -14.76 -20.48
C VAL A 84 -14.76 -14.31 -19.74
N ALA A 85 -15.58 -15.28 -19.34
CA ALA A 85 -16.74 -15.09 -18.48
C ALA A 85 -16.68 -16.04 -17.28
N ASN A 86 -17.33 -15.67 -16.19
CA ASN A 86 -17.34 -16.46 -14.97
C ASN A 86 -18.11 -17.78 -15.18
N ASP A 87 -17.57 -18.90 -14.67
CA ASP A 87 -18.15 -20.24 -14.80
C ASP A 87 -19.33 -20.51 -13.83
N ARG A 88 -19.91 -19.46 -13.23
CA ARG A 88 -21.03 -19.59 -12.30
C ARG A 88 -22.29 -20.13 -12.98
N PRO A 89 -23.13 -20.90 -12.27
CA PRO A 89 -24.44 -21.33 -12.78
C PRO A 89 -25.33 -20.14 -13.15
N TRP A 90 -26.15 -20.30 -14.18
CA TRP A 90 -27.12 -19.27 -14.59
C TRP A 90 -28.08 -18.93 -13.44
N GLY A 91 -28.27 -17.64 -13.17
CA GLY A 91 -29.11 -17.15 -12.08
C GLY A 91 -28.50 -17.27 -10.67
N ALA A 92 -27.29 -17.85 -10.54
CA ALA A 92 -26.59 -17.87 -9.26
C ALA A 92 -26.07 -16.47 -8.89
N GLU A 93 -26.36 -16.06 -7.66
CA GLU A 93 -25.85 -14.82 -7.09
C GLU A 93 -24.33 -14.91 -6.92
N SER A 94 -23.59 -13.97 -7.51
CA SER A 94 -22.12 -13.99 -7.54
C SER A 94 -21.47 -13.66 -6.20
N SER A 95 -22.21 -13.05 -5.28
CA SER A 95 -21.79 -12.63 -3.93
C SER A 95 -21.78 -13.78 -2.91
N LYS A 96 -22.57 -14.84 -3.14
CA LYS A 96 -22.76 -15.93 -2.16
C LYS A 96 -21.55 -16.82 -1.98
N PHE A 97 -20.88 -17.14 -3.08
CA PHE A 97 -19.79 -18.10 -3.15
C PHE A 97 -18.68 -17.58 -4.04
N LEU A 98 -17.46 -18.08 -3.80
CA LEU A 98 -16.31 -17.80 -4.64
C LEU A 98 -16.40 -18.58 -5.96
N TYR A 99 -16.37 -17.85 -7.08
CA TYR A 99 -16.24 -18.42 -8.41
C TYR A 99 -14.89 -18.00 -9.02
N TYR A 100 -13.90 -18.87 -8.88
CA TYR A 100 -12.51 -18.60 -9.25
C TYR A 100 -12.14 -18.99 -10.69
N LEU A 101 -13.03 -19.68 -11.42
CA LEU A 101 -12.83 -20.10 -12.80
C LEU A 101 -13.53 -19.15 -13.77
N TRP A 102 -12.78 -18.65 -14.74
CA TRP A 102 -13.25 -17.78 -15.81
C TRP A 102 -12.90 -18.40 -17.16
N ARG A 103 -13.92 -18.89 -17.87
CA ARG A 103 -13.78 -19.67 -19.10
C ARG A 103 -13.80 -18.78 -20.33
N PRO A 104 -13.14 -19.18 -21.44
CA PRO A 104 -13.23 -18.48 -22.71
C PRO A 104 -14.68 -18.25 -23.10
N HIS A 105 -15.00 -17.01 -23.47
CA HIS A 105 -16.34 -16.61 -23.85
C HIS A 105 -16.28 -15.62 -25.01
N GLN A 106 -17.17 -15.80 -25.97
CA GLN A 106 -17.36 -14.88 -27.08
C GLN A 106 -18.61 -14.03 -26.82
N TRP A 107 -18.40 -12.72 -26.72
CA TRP A 107 -19.46 -11.75 -26.44
C TRP A 107 -20.18 -11.39 -27.75
N TYR A 108 -21.38 -11.92 -27.95
CA TYR A 108 -22.20 -11.67 -29.15
C TYR A 108 -23.20 -10.54 -28.90
N GLY A 109 -22.95 -9.36 -29.46
CA GLY A 109 -23.84 -8.19 -29.30
C GLY A 109 -23.77 -7.52 -27.92
N GLU A 110 -22.94 -8.03 -27.01
CA GLU A 110 -22.62 -7.40 -25.72
C GLU A 110 -21.25 -6.71 -25.80
N ALA A 111 -21.10 -5.55 -25.16
CA ALA A 111 -19.81 -4.89 -25.09
C ALA A 111 -19.09 -5.25 -23.79
N CYS A 112 -17.78 -5.50 -23.86
CA CYS A 112 -16.93 -5.59 -22.67
C CYS A 112 -16.60 -4.19 -22.14
N GLY A 113 -16.43 -4.03 -20.83
CA GLY A 113 -16.03 -2.75 -20.25
C GLY A 113 -16.87 -2.35 -19.04
N ALA A 114 -17.00 -1.05 -18.81
CA ALA A 114 -17.78 -0.48 -17.72
C ALA A 114 -19.28 -0.86 -17.81
N ASP A 115 -19.64 -1.93 -17.11
CA ASP A 115 -21.01 -2.45 -17.02
C ASP A 115 -21.69 -2.67 -18.38
N GLY A 116 -20.92 -3.12 -19.36
CA GLY A 116 -21.44 -3.40 -20.69
C GLY A 116 -21.45 -2.21 -21.65
N SER A 117 -20.84 -1.06 -21.30
CA SER A 117 -20.82 0.13 -22.17
C SER A 117 -19.85 0.06 -23.35
N GLY A 118 -18.88 -0.86 -23.34
CA GLY A 118 -17.79 -0.88 -24.32
C GLY A 118 -16.56 -0.08 -23.91
N GLU A 119 -16.65 0.73 -22.85
CA GLU A 119 -15.52 1.52 -22.35
C GLU A 119 -14.51 0.63 -21.60
N PRO A 120 -13.23 0.60 -22.03
CA PRO A 120 -12.24 -0.28 -21.42
C PRO A 120 -11.90 0.15 -19.99
N TYR A 121 -11.90 -0.80 -19.05
CA TYR A 121 -11.39 -0.60 -17.70
C TYR A 121 -9.93 -1.01 -17.62
N TYR A 122 -9.04 -0.05 -17.38
CA TYR A 122 -7.61 -0.32 -17.27
C TYR A 122 -7.22 -0.51 -15.80
N SER A 123 -6.43 -1.55 -15.54
CA SER A 123 -5.85 -1.81 -14.23
C SER A 123 -4.51 -2.52 -14.37
N THR A 124 -3.54 -2.20 -13.52
CA THR A 124 -2.28 -2.95 -13.42
C THR A 124 -2.49 -4.38 -12.93
N GLN A 125 -3.64 -4.68 -12.32
CA GLN A 125 -4.06 -6.04 -12.03
C GLN A 125 -4.19 -6.89 -13.30
N ALA A 126 -4.52 -6.29 -14.44
CA ALA A 126 -4.57 -6.99 -15.72
C ALA A 126 -3.20 -7.62 -16.06
N ALA A 127 -2.07 -7.02 -15.66
CA ALA A 127 -0.76 -7.61 -15.87
C ALA A 127 -0.57 -8.90 -15.04
N ILE A 128 -1.03 -8.91 -13.78
CA ILE A 128 -0.99 -10.12 -12.93
C ILE A 128 -1.88 -11.21 -13.53
N LEU A 129 -3.09 -10.85 -13.96
CA LEU A 129 -4.03 -11.79 -14.60
C LEU A 129 -3.51 -12.33 -15.93
N ALA A 130 -2.83 -11.50 -16.73
CA ALA A 130 -2.20 -11.93 -17.97
C ALA A 130 -1.10 -12.97 -17.71
N VAL A 131 -0.27 -12.78 -16.68
CA VAL A 131 0.73 -13.77 -16.25
C VAL A 131 0.05 -15.04 -15.77
N ALA A 132 -1.03 -14.94 -14.99
CA ALA A 132 -1.78 -16.11 -14.52
C ALA A 132 -2.41 -16.90 -15.68
N LYS A 133 -2.99 -16.21 -16.68
CA LYS A 133 -3.51 -16.80 -17.92
C LYS A 133 -2.40 -17.53 -18.68
N TRP A 134 -1.28 -16.85 -18.91
CA TRP A 134 -0.14 -17.43 -19.62
C TRP A 134 0.41 -18.67 -18.93
N LEU A 135 0.56 -18.65 -17.60
CA LEU A 135 0.97 -19.83 -16.81
C LEU A 135 -0.07 -20.95 -16.92
N GLY A 136 -1.36 -20.62 -16.79
CA GLY A 136 -2.46 -21.58 -16.90
C GLY A 136 -2.48 -22.31 -18.23
N GLU A 137 -2.32 -21.58 -19.33
CA GLU A 137 -2.31 -22.13 -20.68
C GLU A 137 -1.02 -22.91 -20.97
N THR A 138 0.14 -22.38 -20.57
CA THR A 138 1.45 -23.01 -20.82
C THR A 138 1.60 -24.37 -20.12
N PHE A 139 1.07 -24.49 -18.90
CA PHE A 139 1.11 -25.72 -18.12
C PHE A 139 -0.14 -26.60 -18.30
N GLY A 140 -1.08 -26.23 -19.17
CA GLY A 140 -2.32 -26.98 -19.40
C GLY A 140 -3.24 -27.06 -18.18
N LEU A 141 -3.11 -26.11 -17.24
CA LEU A 141 -3.86 -26.07 -15.97
C LEU A 141 -5.26 -25.45 -16.16
N ALA A 142 -5.41 -24.52 -17.09
CA ALA A 142 -6.68 -23.85 -17.35
C ALA A 142 -6.82 -23.41 -18.81
N GLN A 143 -8.02 -23.54 -19.35
CA GLN A 143 -8.45 -22.82 -20.55
C GLN A 143 -9.22 -21.58 -20.06
N GLY A 144 -8.65 -20.39 -20.24
CA GLY A 144 -9.15 -19.13 -19.67
C GLY A 144 -8.30 -18.60 -18.52
N ILE A 145 -8.94 -17.99 -17.51
CA ILE A 145 -8.28 -17.45 -16.31
C ILE A 145 -8.72 -18.24 -15.08
N ASP A 146 -7.76 -18.80 -14.36
CA ASP A 146 -7.96 -19.41 -13.06
C ASP A 146 -7.34 -18.51 -11.98
N LEU A 147 -8.19 -17.93 -11.14
CA LEU A 147 -7.77 -16.99 -10.10
C LEU A 147 -6.91 -17.66 -9.01
N ARG A 148 -6.90 -19.00 -8.91
CA ARG A 148 -5.96 -19.72 -8.04
C ARG A 148 -4.53 -19.52 -8.50
N ILE A 149 -4.29 -19.52 -9.82
CA ILE A 149 -2.97 -19.26 -10.40
C ILE A 149 -2.58 -17.80 -10.13
N ALA A 150 -3.52 -16.86 -10.24
CA ALA A 150 -3.28 -15.48 -9.85
C ALA A 150 -2.90 -15.36 -8.36
N GLY A 151 -3.56 -16.11 -7.47
CA GLY A 151 -3.20 -16.21 -6.06
C GLY A 151 -1.78 -16.70 -5.82
N VAL A 152 -1.31 -17.68 -6.60
CA VAL A 152 0.10 -18.15 -6.54
C VAL A 152 1.06 -17.03 -6.96
N VAL A 153 0.78 -16.34 -8.06
CA VAL A 153 1.60 -15.23 -8.55
C VAL A 153 1.68 -14.12 -7.49
N CYS A 154 0.53 -13.71 -6.95
CA CYS A 154 0.44 -12.73 -5.87
C CYS A 154 1.24 -13.15 -4.64
N ALA A 155 1.14 -14.42 -4.23
CA ALA A 155 1.88 -14.93 -3.08
C ALA A 155 3.40 -14.89 -3.27
N CYS A 156 3.89 -15.25 -4.46
CA CYS A 156 5.29 -15.13 -4.81
C CYS A 156 5.76 -13.67 -4.84
N LEU A 157 4.99 -12.77 -5.45
CA LEU A 157 5.32 -11.34 -5.50
C LEU A 157 5.37 -10.72 -4.09
N LEU A 158 4.42 -11.07 -3.23
CA LEU A 158 4.44 -10.64 -1.83
C LEU A 158 5.66 -11.18 -1.10
N GLY A 159 5.96 -12.49 -1.23
CA GLY A 159 7.12 -13.10 -0.59
C GLY A 159 8.44 -12.45 -1.00
N VAL A 160 8.64 -12.19 -2.29
CA VAL A 160 9.81 -11.45 -2.80
C VAL A 160 9.87 -10.06 -2.16
N THR A 161 8.75 -9.34 -2.14
CA THR A 161 8.67 -7.98 -1.58
C THR A 161 9.00 -7.96 -0.08
N LEU A 162 8.46 -8.90 0.70
CA LEU A 162 8.76 -9.06 2.13
C LEU A 162 10.24 -9.40 2.35
N GLY A 163 10.84 -10.27 1.53
CA GLY A 163 12.27 -10.54 1.56
C GLY A 163 13.12 -9.27 1.34
N LEU A 164 12.71 -8.39 0.43
CA LEU A 164 13.42 -7.14 0.13
C LEU A 164 13.40 -6.12 1.28
N PHE A 165 12.44 -6.16 2.21
CA PHE A 165 12.46 -5.32 3.41
C PHE A 165 13.67 -5.61 4.31
N VAL A 166 14.03 -6.89 4.49
CA VAL A 166 15.03 -7.34 5.46
C VAL A 166 16.38 -6.59 5.33
N PRO A 167 16.99 -6.44 4.15
CA PRO A 167 18.25 -5.69 4.02
C PRO A 167 18.09 -4.17 4.20
N LEU A 168 16.88 -3.61 4.09
CA LEU A 168 16.63 -2.17 4.12
C LEU A 168 16.32 -1.65 5.52
N LEU A 169 15.80 -2.50 6.40
CA LEU A 169 15.44 -2.13 7.76
C LEU A 169 16.66 -1.91 8.68
N PRO A 170 16.58 -0.98 9.65
CA PRO A 170 17.64 -0.76 10.63
C PRO A 170 17.70 -1.90 11.67
N GLY A 171 18.80 -1.95 12.43
CA GLY A 171 18.89 -2.77 13.64
C GLY A 171 19.23 -4.25 13.44
N ALA A 172 19.01 -5.00 14.51
CA ALA A 172 19.32 -6.42 14.62
C ALA A 172 18.36 -7.29 13.79
N LEU A 173 18.81 -8.49 13.42
CA LEU A 173 18.07 -9.40 12.55
C LEU A 173 16.68 -9.76 13.10
N GLY A 174 16.57 -10.02 14.41
CA GLY A 174 15.29 -10.33 15.05
C GLY A 174 14.26 -9.22 14.91
N PHE A 175 14.65 -7.96 15.04
CA PHE A 175 13.75 -6.82 14.80
C PHE A 175 13.29 -6.75 13.35
N ARG A 176 14.19 -7.00 12.39
CA ARG A 176 13.85 -7.02 10.95
C ARG A 176 12.85 -8.12 10.64
N ILE A 177 13.07 -9.33 11.15
CA ILE A 177 12.15 -10.46 10.98
C ILE A 177 10.80 -10.10 11.60
N LEU A 178 10.77 -9.60 12.84
CA LEU A 178 9.53 -9.23 13.51
C LEU A 178 8.74 -8.16 12.74
N PHE A 179 9.41 -7.10 12.28
CA PHE A 179 8.78 -6.05 11.49
C PHE A 179 8.19 -6.59 10.19
N VAL A 180 8.97 -7.36 9.42
CA VAL A 180 8.52 -7.91 8.14
C VAL A 180 7.40 -8.93 8.34
N SER A 181 7.48 -9.75 9.39
CA SER A 181 6.42 -10.69 9.73
C SER A 181 5.14 -9.98 10.19
N ALA A 182 5.23 -8.84 10.86
CA ALA A 182 4.04 -8.03 11.16
C ALA A 182 3.36 -7.52 9.88
N VAL A 183 4.14 -7.05 8.90
CA VAL A 183 3.60 -6.66 7.57
C VAL A 183 2.99 -7.86 6.84
N GLY A 184 3.66 -9.01 6.84
CA GLY A 184 3.13 -10.24 6.24
C GLY A 184 1.83 -10.71 6.89
N LEU A 185 1.73 -10.65 8.22
CA LEU A 185 0.52 -10.99 8.97
C LEU A 185 -0.66 -10.08 8.62
N ILE A 186 -0.41 -8.78 8.43
CA ILE A 186 -1.45 -7.83 7.99
C ILE A 186 -2.01 -8.25 6.64
N VAL A 187 -1.15 -8.52 5.65
CA VAL A 187 -1.61 -8.87 4.28
C VAL A 187 -2.20 -10.29 4.22
N ALA A 188 -1.76 -11.21 5.06
CA ALA A 188 -2.30 -12.58 5.14
C ALA A 188 -3.66 -12.69 5.88
N ASP A 189 -4.12 -11.59 6.48
CA ASP A 189 -5.38 -11.51 7.20
C ASP A 189 -6.60 -11.77 6.30
N SER A 190 -7.70 -12.23 6.89
CA SER A 190 -9.00 -12.44 6.24
C SER A 190 -9.53 -11.23 5.48
N ALA A 191 -9.20 -10.01 5.91
CA ALA A 191 -9.61 -8.78 5.23
C ALA A 191 -8.92 -8.58 3.87
N PHE A 192 -7.71 -9.10 3.67
CA PHE A 192 -6.89 -8.79 2.48
C PHE A 192 -6.59 -10.02 1.62
N ALA A 193 -6.20 -11.14 2.23
CA ALA A 193 -5.70 -12.30 1.49
C ALA A 193 -6.73 -12.87 0.52
N GLY A 194 -8.02 -12.80 0.86
CA GLY A 194 -9.11 -13.29 0.02
C GLY A 194 -9.13 -12.64 -1.37
N PHE A 195 -8.72 -11.38 -1.49
CA PHE A 195 -8.67 -10.68 -2.77
C PHE A 195 -7.72 -11.33 -3.78
N PHE A 196 -6.67 -12.05 -3.33
CA PHE A 196 -5.66 -12.62 -4.21
C PHE A 196 -6.18 -13.75 -5.12
N ILE A 197 -7.29 -14.41 -4.76
CA ILE A 197 -7.97 -15.44 -5.57
C ILE A 197 -9.31 -14.91 -6.12
N SER A 198 -9.43 -13.59 -6.23
CA SER A 198 -10.70 -12.96 -6.53
C SER A 198 -10.62 -11.94 -7.65
N PRO A 199 -11.76 -11.65 -8.31
CA PRO A 199 -11.77 -10.90 -9.55
C PRO A 199 -11.78 -9.38 -9.29
N TYR A 200 -10.75 -8.91 -8.60
CA TYR A 200 -10.61 -7.57 -8.05
C TYR A 200 -9.30 -6.93 -8.47
N SER A 201 -9.27 -5.60 -8.52
CA SER A 201 -8.07 -4.79 -8.79
C SER A 201 -7.17 -4.63 -7.58
N GLU A 202 -7.73 -4.85 -6.39
CA GLU A 202 -7.15 -4.68 -5.06
C GLU A 202 -5.85 -5.46 -4.83
N PRO A 203 -5.63 -6.68 -5.38
CA PRO A 203 -4.35 -7.37 -5.26
C PRO A 203 -3.15 -6.54 -5.75
N ALA A 204 -3.28 -5.88 -6.90
CA ALA A 204 -2.24 -5.01 -7.42
C ALA A 204 -2.02 -3.78 -6.52
N ALA A 205 -3.08 -3.23 -5.93
CA ALA A 205 -2.98 -2.14 -4.97
C ALA A 205 -2.23 -2.55 -3.70
N PHE A 206 -2.56 -3.71 -3.10
CA PHE A 206 -1.89 -4.23 -1.90
C PHE A 206 -0.40 -4.50 -2.15
N LEU A 207 -0.09 -5.20 -3.24
CA LEU A 207 1.29 -5.46 -3.65
C LEU A 207 2.04 -4.17 -3.97
N GLY A 208 1.36 -3.21 -4.61
CA GLY A 208 1.87 -1.89 -4.92
C GLY A 208 2.23 -1.06 -3.68
N ILE A 209 1.36 -1.02 -2.66
CA ILE A 209 1.59 -0.30 -1.39
C ILE A 209 2.80 -0.89 -0.65
N VAL A 210 2.83 -2.21 -0.50
CA VAL A 210 3.91 -2.92 0.20
C VAL A 210 5.22 -2.80 -0.59
N GLY A 211 5.17 -2.92 -1.92
CA GLY A 211 6.31 -2.70 -2.82
C GLY A 211 6.83 -1.27 -2.80
N LEU A 212 5.93 -0.29 -2.76
CA LEU A 212 6.28 1.14 -2.69
C LEU A 212 7.03 1.44 -1.40
N SER A 213 6.61 0.82 -0.28
CA SER A 213 7.32 0.92 1.00
C SER A 213 8.78 0.45 0.89
N VAL A 214 9.02 -0.68 0.20
CA VAL A 214 10.38 -1.17 -0.10
C VAL A 214 11.16 -0.19 -0.99
N ALA A 215 10.55 0.30 -2.06
CA ALA A 215 11.18 1.23 -2.99
C ALA A 215 11.57 2.56 -2.31
N LEU A 216 10.71 3.09 -1.43
CA LEU A 216 10.97 4.28 -0.63
C LEU A 216 12.12 4.07 0.36
N LEU A 217 12.13 2.94 1.07
CA LEU A 217 13.24 2.58 1.95
C LEU A 217 14.56 2.46 1.16
N PHE A 218 14.52 1.83 -0.01
CA PHE A 218 15.68 1.70 -0.90
C PHE A 218 16.19 3.07 -1.38
N MET A 219 15.28 3.95 -1.80
CA MET A 219 15.61 5.32 -2.21
C MET A 219 16.29 6.11 -1.10
N TRP A 220 15.82 6.02 0.14
CA TRP A 220 16.32 6.81 1.26
C TRP A 220 17.44 6.16 2.08
N ARG A 221 17.74 4.87 1.88
CA ARG A 221 18.67 4.08 2.69
C ARG A 221 20.04 4.73 2.90
N ASN A 222 20.53 5.49 1.91
CA ASN A 222 21.87 6.08 1.95
C ASN A 222 21.88 7.56 2.42
N GLY A 223 20.74 8.07 2.92
CA GLY A 223 20.59 9.45 3.39
C GLY A 223 20.20 10.45 2.31
N ASP A 224 20.53 10.16 1.05
CA ASP A 224 20.19 10.92 -0.15
C ASP A 224 19.43 10.01 -1.15
N ALA A 225 18.56 10.59 -1.99
CA ALA A 225 17.89 9.83 -3.05
C ALA A 225 18.88 9.39 -4.13
N THR A 226 18.80 8.14 -4.55
CA THR A 226 19.52 7.63 -5.73
C THR A 226 18.60 7.69 -6.95
N ALA A 227 19.14 7.93 -8.15
CA ALA A 227 18.34 7.94 -9.38
C ALA A 227 17.63 6.60 -9.62
N GLY A 228 18.33 5.49 -9.39
CA GLY A 228 17.73 4.15 -9.46
C GLY A 228 16.64 3.92 -8.42
N GLY A 229 16.81 4.42 -7.18
CA GLY A 229 15.77 4.36 -6.16
C GLY A 229 14.55 5.21 -6.49
N ALA A 230 14.75 6.42 -7.02
CA ALA A 230 13.66 7.28 -7.46
C ALA A 230 12.91 6.67 -8.65
N ALA A 231 13.62 6.08 -9.62
CA ALA A 231 13.00 5.36 -10.74
C ALA A 231 12.19 4.15 -10.26
N ALA A 232 12.73 3.37 -9.31
CA ALA A 232 11.99 2.27 -8.69
C ALA A 232 10.71 2.76 -7.98
N VAL A 233 10.79 3.86 -7.24
CA VAL A 233 9.62 4.50 -6.62
C VAL A 233 8.60 4.90 -7.68
N THR A 234 9.01 5.54 -8.78
CA THR A 234 8.09 5.93 -9.86
C THR A 234 7.39 4.73 -10.50
N VAL A 235 8.15 3.67 -10.85
CA VAL A 235 7.57 2.47 -11.48
C VAL A 235 6.59 1.78 -10.54
N VAL A 236 6.98 1.56 -9.28
CA VAL A 236 6.11 0.88 -8.31
C VAL A 236 4.94 1.75 -7.88
N ALA A 237 5.11 3.06 -7.79
CA ALA A 237 4.01 3.99 -7.53
C ALA A 237 3.00 3.99 -8.67
N LEU A 238 3.43 4.05 -9.94
CA LEU A 238 2.52 3.94 -11.08
C LEU A 238 1.81 2.59 -11.10
N PHE A 239 2.51 1.50 -10.77
CA PHE A 239 1.89 0.19 -10.60
C PHE A 239 0.76 0.20 -9.55
N ALA A 240 1.01 0.83 -8.39
CA ALA A 240 0.01 0.95 -7.32
C ALA A 240 -1.15 1.88 -7.69
N ILE A 241 -0.85 3.07 -8.22
CA ILE A 241 -1.81 4.11 -8.59
C ILE A 241 -2.76 3.62 -9.69
N MET A 242 -2.22 2.93 -10.69
CA MET A 242 -2.99 2.44 -11.84
C MET A 242 -3.69 1.10 -11.57
N SER A 243 -3.78 0.66 -10.32
CA SER A 243 -4.54 -0.55 -9.97
C SER A 243 -6.04 -0.27 -9.95
N THR A 244 -6.46 0.86 -9.38
CA THR A 244 -7.85 1.33 -9.33
C THR A 244 -7.87 2.86 -9.26
N THR A 245 -8.93 3.52 -9.73
CA THR A 245 -9.09 4.98 -9.70
C THR A 245 -8.90 5.57 -8.31
N GLN A 246 -9.29 4.82 -7.30
CA GLN A 246 -9.15 5.12 -5.88
C GLN A 246 -7.70 5.35 -5.44
N MET A 247 -6.75 4.66 -6.06
CA MET A 247 -5.33 4.75 -5.73
C MET A 247 -4.66 6.02 -6.30
N LEU A 248 -5.39 6.85 -7.07
CA LEU A 248 -4.93 8.17 -7.50
C LEU A 248 -4.63 9.11 -6.33
N SER A 249 -5.23 8.88 -5.16
CA SER A 249 -4.92 9.65 -3.96
C SER A 249 -3.42 9.54 -3.58
N LEU A 250 -2.76 8.42 -3.92
CA LEU A 250 -1.34 8.20 -3.64
C LEU A 250 -0.40 9.10 -4.43
N VAL A 251 -0.88 9.82 -5.45
CA VAL A 251 -0.08 10.81 -6.17
C VAL A 251 0.53 11.83 -5.22
N ILE A 252 -0.26 12.34 -4.27
CA ILE A 252 0.20 13.34 -3.30
C ILE A 252 1.34 12.81 -2.42
N PRO A 253 1.18 11.71 -1.65
CA PRO A 253 2.26 11.19 -0.81
C PRO A 253 3.49 10.76 -1.63
N VAL A 254 3.32 10.21 -2.84
CA VAL A 254 4.44 9.83 -3.71
C VAL A 254 5.23 11.05 -4.19
N VAL A 255 4.55 12.09 -4.65
CA VAL A 255 5.21 13.35 -5.05
C VAL A 255 5.92 13.97 -3.86
N VAL A 256 5.28 14.06 -2.69
CA VAL A 256 5.92 14.52 -1.46
C VAL A 256 7.17 13.69 -1.14
N ALA A 257 7.08 12.36 -1.25
CA ALA A 257 8.20 11.46 -0.98
C ALA A 257 9.39 11.67 -1.94
N LEU A 258 9.14 11.81 -3.24
CA LEU A 258 10.16 12.09 -4.26
C LEU A 258 10.85 13.44 -4.00
N LEU A 259 10.09 14.43 -3.53
CA LEU A 259 10.59 15.77 -3.23
C LEU A 259 11.23 15.89 -1.84
N TRP A 260 11.06 14.91 -0.94
CA TRP A 260 11.59 14.96 0.42
C TRP A 260 13.11 14.74 0.51
N THR A 261 13.82 14.51 -0.58
CA THR A 261 15.29 14.37 -0.54
C THR A 261 16.01 15.09 -1.68
N PRO A 262 17.12 15.80 -1.40
CA PRO A 262 18.06 16.17 -2.45
C PRO A 262 18.80 14.91 -2.95
N ILE A 263 18.99 14.76 -4.26
CA ILE A 263 19.87 13.74 -4.84
C ILE A 263 21.32 14.23 -4.68
N ARG A 264 22.26 13.31 -4.42
CA ARG A 264 23.68 13.65 -4.53
C ARG A 264 23.99 14.08 -5.96
N ALA A 265 24.22 15.38 -6.17
CA ALA A 265 25.28 15.76 -7.08
C ALA A 265 26.58 15.36 -6.39
N VAL A 266 27.26 14.34 -6.92
CA VAL A 266 28.58 13.85 -6.48
C VAL A 266 29.49 15.03 -6.11
N PRO A 267 30.03 15.11 -4.88
CA PRO A 267 31.18 15.95 -4.61
C PRO A 267 32.39 15.07 -4.26
N ARG A 268 33.39 15.05 -5.15
CA ARG A 268 34.78 14.83 -4.76
C ARG A 268 35.22 16.05 -3.95
N ALA A 269 35.14 15.99 -2.63
CA ALA A 269 35.83 16.96 -1.77
C ALA A 269 36.14 16.32 -0.41
N THR A 270 37.39 15.88 -0.29
CA THR A 270 38.03 15.40 0.93
C THR A 270 38.33 16.57 1.87
N GLY A 271 37.52 16.77 2.92
CA GLY A 271 37.91 17.68 4.03
C GLY A 271 36.76 18.23 4.89
N ARG A 272 36.95 18.22 6.22
CA ARG A 272 35.99 18.71 7.23
C ARG A 272 35.71 20.23 7.17
N HIS A 273 36.65 21.03 6.67
CA HIS A 273 36.48 22.49 6.52
C HIS A 273 35.72 22.90 5.25
N GLY A 274 35.72 22.07 4.19
CA GLY A 274 34.97 22.34 2.95
C GLY A 274 33.46 22.19 3.09
N LEU A 275 32.99 21.34 4.02
CA LEU A 275 31.57 21.06 4.25
C LEU A 275 30.81 22.25 4.87
N ARG A 276 31.45 23.03 5.74
CA ARG A 276 30.84 24.22 6.38
C ARG A 276 30.78 25.44 5.46
N GLN A 277 31.75 25.59 4.54
CA GLN A 277 31.71 26.64 3.52
C GLN A 277 30.80 26.28 2.33
N ALA A 278 30.70 24.99 1.96
CA ALA A 278 29.72 24.53 0.97
C ALA A 278 28.29 24.83 1.44
N ALA A 279 27.93 24.45 2.68
CA ALA A 279 26.60 24.70 3.25
C ALA A 279 26.21 26.21 3.34
N ARG A 280 27.18 27.13 3.45
CA ARG A 280 26.93 28.60 3.48
C ARG A 280 26.90 29.26 2.09
N ARG A 281 27.58 28.68 1.08
CA ARG A 281 27.55 29.15 -0.33
C ARG A 281 26.40 28.55 -1.16
N GLU A 282 25.57 27.70 -0.55
CA GLU A 282 24.62 26.80 -1.24
C GLU A 282 23.19 27.34 -1.47
N ARG A 283 22.92 28.61 -1.16
CA ARG A 283 21.59 29.23 -1.22
C ARG A 283 21.19 29.80 -2.61
N GLY A 284 21.47 29.06 -3.69
CA GLY A 284 21.09 29.46 -5.05
C GLY A 284 19.98 28.58 -5.64
N PRO A 285 18.85 29.14 -6.12
CA PRO A 285 17.71 28.35 -6.65
C PRO A 285 18.12 27.43 -7.81
N VAL A 286 19.05 27.87 -8.65
CA VAL A 286 19.58 27.10 -9.81
C VAL A 286 20.30 25.81 -9.36
N ARG A 287 21.09 25.85 -8.28
CA ARG A 287 21.81 24.67 -7.78
C ARG A 287 20.92 23.71 -6.99
N TRP A 288 19.86 24.23 -6.36
CA TRP A 288 18.80 23.42 -5.76
C TRP A 288 18.04 22.64 -6.83
N LEU A 289 17.62 23.32 -7.90
CA LEU A 289 16.92 22.71 -9.03
C LEU A 289 17.80 21.64 -9.71
N ARG A 290 19.09 21.93 -9.93
CA ARG A 290 20.06 20.96 -10.49
C ARG A 290 20.32 19.73 -9.61
N ARG A 291 20.04 19.75 -8.32
CA ARG A 291 20.14 18.55 -7.45
C ARG A 291 18.84 17.76 -7.37
N ARG A 292 17.74 18.30 -7.89
CA ARG A 292 16.40 17.70 -7.78
C ARG A 292 15.72 17.48 -9.13
N TRP A 293 16.33 17.89 -10.24
CA TRP A 293 15.70 17.78 -11.55
C TRP A 293 15.25 16.35 -11.88
N ILE A 294 16.02 15.32 -11.51
CA ILE A 294 15.60 13.92 -11.73
C ILE A 294 14.36 13.59 -10.90
N THR A 295 14.32 13.91 -9.59
CA THR A 295 13.13 13.64 -8.76
C THR A 295 11.94 14.52 -9.15
N LEU A 296 12.18 15.73 -9.67
CA LEU A 296 11.14 16.61 -10.23
C LEU A 296 10.57 16.04 -11.52
N LEU A 297 11.42 15.59 -12.46
CA LEU A 297 10.98 14.94 -13.69
C LEU A 297 10.23 13.64 -13.40
N LEU A 298 10.70 12.85 -12.43
CA LEU A 298 10.03 11.62 -12.02
C LEU A 298 8.72 11.89 -11.27
N ALA A 299 8.64 12.96 -10.47
CA ALA A 299 7.38 13.40 -9.88
C ALA A 299 6.39 13.89 -10.96
N LEU A 300 6.89 14.62 -11.96
CA LEU A 300 6.10 15.03 -13.13
C LEU A 300 5.65 13.82 -13.95
N ALA A 301 6.49 12.78 -14.08
CA ALA A 301 6.12 11.53 -14.73
C ALA A 301 5.02 10.78 -13.96
N VAL A 302 5.08 10.76 -12.62
CA VAL A 302 4.00 10.22 -11.79
C VAL A 302 2.71 11.02 -12.02
N LEU A 303 2.77 12.35 -11.99
CA LEU A 303 1.62 13.22 -12.24
C LEU A 303 1.02 12.99 -13.64
N ALA A 304 1.85 13.03 -14.68
CA ALA A 304 1.43 12.85 -16.06
C ALA A 304 0.86 11.44 -16.31
N GLY A 305 1.50 10.40 -15.76
CA GLY A 305 1.01 9.02 -15.86
C GLY A 305 -0.33 8.84 -15.14
N SER A 306 -0.51 9.48 -13.99
CA SER A 306 -1.76 9.44 -13.22
C SER A 306 -2.89 10.19 -13.90
N LEU A 307 -2.60 11.35 -14.51
CA LEU A 307 -3.57 12.10 -15.32
C LEU A 307 -3.96 11.34 -16.59
N GLY A 308 -2.98 10.75 -17.27
CA GLY A 308 -3.21 9.87 -18.42
C GLY A 308 -4.11 8.69 -18.06
N TYR A 309 -3.80 8.01 -16.94
CA TYR A 309 -4.63 6.96 -16.40
C TYR A 309 -6.06 7.43 -16.10
N TRP A 310 -6.24 8.53 -15.36
CA TRP A 310 -7.56 9.11 -15.08
C TRP A 310 -8.37 9.37 -16.37
N SER A 311 -7.76 10.03 -17.36
CA SER A 311 -8.43 10.33 -18.64
C SER A 311 -8.77 9.10 -19.48
N SER A 312 -8.14 7.96 -19.21
CA SER A 312 -8.41 6.70 -19.91
C SER A 312 -9.46 5.83 -19.23
N GLN A 313 -9.90 6.20 -18.02
CA GLN A 313 -10.91 5.44 -17.29
C GLN A 313 -12.32 5.73 -17.83
N PRO A 314 -13.25 4.77 -17.74
CA PRO A 314 -14.62 4.95 -18.17
C PRO A 314 -15.30 6.12 -17.44
N GLN A 315 -15.86 7.07 -18.19
CA GLN A 315 -16.57 8.22 -17.61
C GLN A 315 -17.85 7.77 -16.91
N ARG A 316 -18.43 6.65 -17.34
CA ARG A 316 -19.59 6.04 -16.69
C ARG A 316 -19.32 5.77 -15.20
N PHE A 317 -18.13 5.31 -14.82
CA PHE A 317 -17.80 5.06 -13.42
C PHE A 317 -17.72 6.34 -12.60
N GLU A 318 -17.23 7.44 -13.17
CA GLU A 318 -17.26 8.74 -12.48
C GLU A 318 -18.70 9.17 -12.18
N ALA A 319 -19.60 9.07 -13.17
CA ALA A 319 -21.00 9.41 -12.98
C ALA A 319 -21.71 8.51 -11.95
N MET A 320 -21.38 7.21 -11.93
CA MET A 320 -21.90 6.28 -10.92
C MET A 320 -21.40 6.61 -9.52
N ASN A 321 -20.11 6.95 -9.39
CA ASN A 321 -19.49 7.30 -8.12
C ASN A 321 -20.08 8.61 -7.58
N THR A 322 -20.19 9.66 -8.40
CA THR A 322 -20.81 10.92 -7.98
C THR A 322 -22.29 10.76 -7.64
N TYR A 323 -23.02 9.88 -8.33
CA TYR A 323 -24.38 9.51 -7.96
C TYR A 323 -24.43 8.96 -6.53
N ASN A 324 -23.56 8.00 -6.21
CA ASN A 324 -23.49 7.42 -4.87
C ASN A 324 -23.09 8.47 -3.82
N ALA A 325 -22.10 9.32 -4.12
CA ALA A 325 -21.68 10.41 -3.23
C ALA A 325 -22.84 11.37 -2.89
N ILE A 326 -23.72 11.67 -3.85
CA ILE A 326 -24.86 12.57 -3.60
C ILE A 326 -26.05 11.82 -3.01
N PHE A 327 -26.59 10.84 -3.73
CA PHE A 327 -27.88 10.23 -3.39
C PHE A 327 -27.79 9.19 -2.29
N VAL A 328 -26.68 8.47 -2.16
CA VAL A 328 -26.52 7.45 -1.10
C VAL A 328 -25.91 8.07 0.15
N GLU A 329 -24.95 8.98 0.01
CA GLU A 329 -24.21 9.53 1.14
C GLU A 329 -24.68 10.91 1.60
N MET A 330 -24.68 11.90 0.71
CA MET A 330 -24.91 13.28 1.11
C MET A 330 -26.35 13.55 1.53
N LEU A 331 -27.32 13.26 0.65
CA LEU A 331 -28.72 13.63 0.84
C LEU A 331 -29.37 12.93 2.05
N PRO A 332 -29.14 11.63 2.33
CA PRO A 332 -29.75 10.97 3.51
C PRO A 332 -29.28 11.55 4.84
N HIS A 333 -28.12 12.20 4.85
CA HIS A 333 -27.51 12.80 6.03
C HIS A 333 -27.61 14.33 6.03
N SER A 334 -28.43 14.90 5.13
CA SER A 334 -28.60 16.33 5.00
C SER A 334 -29.81 16.87 5.76
N PRO A 335 -29.67 17.92 6.59
CA PRO A 335 -30.81 18.68 7.08
C PRO A 335 -31.59 19.46 6.02
N ASP A 336 -31.04 19.69 4.83
CA ASP A 336 -31.74 20.35 3.71
C ASP A 336 -31.37 19.72 2.35
N PRO A 337 -31.88 18.52 2.02
CA PRO A 337 -31.56 17.83 0.78
C PRO A 337 -31.92 18.64 -0.48
N ALA A 338 -32.99 19.43 -0.42
CA ALA A 338 -33.45 20.28 -1.51
C ALA A 338 -32.50 21.45 -1.77
N GLY A 339 -32.03 22.11 -0.70
CA GLY A 339 -31.00 23.15 -0.77
C GLY A 339 -29.67 22.61 -1.31
N ASP A 340 -29.25 21.42 -0.87
CA ASP A 340 -28.02 20.77 -1.33
C ASP A 340 -28.08 20.44 -2.83
N LEU A 341 -29.20 19.88 -3.32
CA LEU A 341 -29.40 19.66 -4.75
C LEU A 341 -29.34 20.96 -5.57
N LYS A 342 -29.94 22.04 -5.04
CA LYS A 342 -29.89 23.37 -5.67
C LYS A 342 -28.47 23.92 -5.74
N TRP A 343 -27.62 23.62 -4.75
CA TRP A 343 -26.20 24.00 -4.79
C TRP A 343 -25.48 23.40 -6.00
N PHE A 344 -25.80 22.15 -6.34
CA PHE A 344 -25.29 21.47 -7.54
C PHE A 344 -25.98 21.91 -8.85
N GLY A 345 -26.96 22.82 -8.78
CA GLY A 345 -27.77 23.23 -9.93
C GLY A 345 -28.74 22.14 -10.41
N LEU A 346 -29.08 21.19 -9.53
CA LEU A 346 -30.03 20.11 -9.79
C LEU A 346 -31.44 20.49 -9.35
N ASP A 347 -32.44 19.77 -9.88
CA ASP A 347 -33.83 19.91 -9.46
C ASP A 347 -34.03 19.44 -8.01
N PRO A 348 -34.53 20.29 -7.10
CA PRO A 348 -34.85 19.91 -5.73
C PRO A 348 -35.83 18.72 -5.60
N GLY A 349 -36.66 18.47 -6.63
CA GLY A 349 -37.57 17.32 -6.68
C GLY A 349 -36.85 15.96 -6.65
N LEU A 350 -35.56 15.93 -7.02
CA LEU A 350 -34.71 14.74 -6.94
C LEU A 350 -34.42 14.30 -5.50
N ALA A 351 -34.75 15.10 -4.48
CA ALA A 351 -34.61 14.72 -3.08
C ALA A 351 -35.38 13.43 -2.73
N SER A 352 -36.42 13.10 -3.49
CA SER A 352 -37.16 11.83 -3.38
C SER A 352 -36.33 10.57 -3.68
N ALA A 353 -35.19 10.72 -4.37
CA ALA A 353 -34.22 9.67 -4.64
C ALA A 353 -33.14 9.55 -3.54
N ALA A 354 -33.21 10.33 -2.45
CA ALA A 354 -32.28 10.19 -1.33
C ALA A 354 -32.33 8.76 -0.76
N GLY A 355 -31.15 8.16 -0.58
CA GLY A 355 -30.96 6.79 -0.11
C GLY A 355 -31.10 5.72 -1.20
N SER A 356 -31.42 6.11 -2.44
CA SER A 356 -31.50 5.18 -3.56
C SER A 356 -30.11 4.88 -4.12
N ARG A 357 -29.85 3.60 -4.38
CA ARG A 357 -28.69 3.16 -5.17
C ARG A 357 -28.97 3.33 -6.65
N ILE A 358 -27.93 3.30 -7.47
CA ILE A 358 -28.08 3.47 -8.92
C ILE A 358 -28.97 2.39 -9.58
N ASP A 359 -29.00 1.20 -8.99
CA ASP A 359 -29.82 0.08 -9.42
C ASP A 359 -31.23 0.09 -8.79
N SER A 360 -31.55 1.07 -7.93
CA SER A 360 -32.86 1.14 -7.28
C SER A 360 -33.97 1.57 -8.26
N PRO A 361 -35.22 1.12 -8.07
CA PRO A 361 -36.33 1.49 -8.95
C PRO A 361 -36.58 3.00 -9.06
N ASN A 362 -36.35 3.75 -7.98
CA ASN A 362 -36.52 5.20 -7.90
C ASN A 362 -35.22 5.98 -8.22
N SER A 363 -34.20 5.34 -8.81
CA SER A 363 -32.94 6.00 -9.12
C SER A 363 -33.08 7.06 -10.22
N VAL A 364 -32.39 8.19 -10.06
CA VAL A 364 -32.30 9.23 -11.10
C VAL A 364 -31.63 8.71 -12.38
N ALA A 365 -30.77 7.69 -12.26
CA ALA A 365 -30.09 7.07 -13.40
C ALA A 365 -31.02 6.32 -14.37
N ARG A 366 -32.28 6.07 -13.96
CA ARG A 366 -33.31 5.45 -14.79
C ARG A 366 -34.23 6.46 -15.48
N GLY A 367 -34.15 7.73 -15.11
CA GLY A 367 -35.00 8.81 -15.62
C GLY A 367 -34.30 9.73 -16.60
N PRO A 368 -35.05 10.63 -17.27
CA PRO A 368 -34.48 11.63 -18.19
C PRO A 368 -33.53 12.63 -17.50
N GLN A 369 -33.54 12.68 -16.17
CA GLN A 369 -32.70 13.59 -15.38
C GLN A 369 -31.24 13.12 -15.27
N TRP A 370 -30.91 11.89 -15.71
CA TRP A 370 -29.54 11.36 -15.66
C TRP A 370 -28.53 12.19 -16.44
N ASP A 371 -28.89 12.66 -17.63
CA ASP A 371 -27.99 13.45 -18.49
C ASP A 371 -27.72 14.83 -17.87
N ASP A 372 -28.75 15.44 -17.26
CA ASP A 372 -28.61 16.69 -16.51
C ASP A 372 -27.73 16.51 -15.26
N PHE A 373 -27.92 15.40 -14.53
CA PHE A 373 -27.08 15.04 -13.39
C PHE A 373 -25.62 14.85 -13.76
N SER A 374 -25.35 13.97 -14.73
CA SER A 374 -23.99 13.56 -15.13
C SER A 374 -23.19 14.69 -15.79
N SER A 375 -23.85 15.70 -16.35
CA SER A 375 -23.20 16.89 -16.93
C SER A 375 -22.88 17.99 -15.90
N LYS A 376 -23.62 18.07 -14.79
CA LYS A 376 -23.45 19.11 -13.76
C LYS A 376 -22.60 18.67 -12.57
N VAL A 377 -22.64 17.39 -12.23
CA VAL A 377 -21.97 16.86 -11.03
C VAL A 377 -20.63 16.23 -11.40
N SER A 378 -19.58 16.71 -10.74
CA SER A 378 -18.24 16.13 -10.78
C SER A 378 -17.69 15.92 -9.37
N ILE A 379 -16.66 15.08 -9.22
CA ILE A 379 -15.97 14.91 -7.94
C ILE A 379 -15.40 16.24 -7.42
N GLY A 380 -14.95 17.12 -8.32
CA GLY A 380 -14.51 18.47 -7.96
C GLY A 380 -15.63 19.33 -7.37
N ALA A 381 -16.85 19.23 -7.91
CA ALA A 381 -18.02 19.91 -7.37
C ALA A 381 -18.39 19.37 -5.97
N VAL A 382 -18.36 18.04 -5.79
CA VAL A 382 -18.61 17.40 -4.48
C VAL A 382 -17.58 17.85 -3.43
N ALA A 383 -16.29 17.89 -3.80
CA ALA A 383 -15.26 18.43 -2.92
C ALA A 383 -15.47 19.91 -2.58
N GLY A 384 -15.89 20.73 -3.56
CA GLY A 384 -16.24 22.13 -3.35
C GLY A 384 -17.44 22.32 -2.40
N PHE A 385 -18.43 21.44 -2.48
CA PHE A 385 -19.57 21.44 -1.56
C PHE A 385 -19.10 21.23 -0.13
N TYR A 386 -18.34 20.17 0.15
CA TYR A 386 -17.84 19.91 1.50
C TYR A 386 -16.87 20.97 2.01
N ALA A 387 -16.09 21.61 1.13
CA ALA A 387 -15.24 22.74 1.50
C ALA A 387 -16.03 23.98 1.94
N THR A 388 -17.26 24.15 1.44
CA THR A 388 -18.16 25.25 1.81
C THR A 388 -19.14 24.90 2.92
N HIS A 389 -19.25 23.62 3.28
CA HIS A 389 -20.15 23.08 4.32
C HIS A 389 -19.37 22.24 5.36
N PRO A 390 -18.58 22.88 6.24
CA PRO A 390 -17.68 22.17 7.15
C PRO A 390 -18.42 21.26 8.15
N ASP A 391 -19.66 21.59 8.53
CA ASP A 391 -20.53 20.74 9.34
C ASP A 391 -20.81 19.40 8.63
N ARG A 392 -21.08 19.44 7.33
CA ARG A 392 -21.34 18.23 6.53
C ARG A 392 -20.09 17.40 6.34
N TRP A 393 -18.95 18.07 6.16
CA TRP A 393 -17.64 17.42 6.11
C TRP A 393 -17.30 16.68 7.41
N MET A 394 -17.58 17.27 8.57
CA MET A 394 -17.34 16.61 9.85
C MET A 394 -18.22 15.37 10.05
N GLY A 395 -19.49 15.43 9.63
CA GLY A 395 -20.37 14.26 9.62
C GLY A 395 -19.85 13.14 8.71
N LEU A 396 -19.37 13.51 7.52
CA LEU A 396 -18.73 12.60 6.57
C LEU A 396 -17.52 11.91 7.18
N LEU A 397 -16.58 12.68 7.75
CA LEU A 397 -15.39 12.15 8.42
C LEU A 397 -15.72 11.18 9.56
N SER A 398 -16.74 11.49 10.37
CA SER A 398 -17.16 10.59 11.45
C SER A 398 -17.58 9.22 10.93
N ARG A 399 -18.36 9.18 9.84
CA ARG A 399 -18.78 7.93 9.19
C ARG A 399 -17.63 7.21 8.49
N SER A 400 -16.67 7.96 7.96
CA SER A 400 -15.46 7.39 7.36
C SER A 400 -14.59 6.67 8.38
N VAL A 401 -14.41 7.24 9.58
CA VAL A 401 -13.72 6.56 10.67
C VAL A 401 -14.46 5.29 11.09
N GLU A 402 -15.79 5.30 11.13
CA GLU A 402 -16.57 4.08 11.39
C GLU A 402 -16.37 3.04 10.27
N GLY A 403 -16.36 3.46 9.00
CA GLY A 403 -16.11 2.62 7.83
C GLY A 403 -14.76 1.89 7.89
N MET A 404 -13.68 2.62 8.21
CA MET A 404 -12.31 2.09 8.35
C MET A 404 -12.13 1.02 9.44
N THR A 405 -13.12 0.85 10.31
CA THR A 405 -13.01 -0.05 11.47
C THR A 405 -13.82 -1.34 11.33
N ARG A 406 -14.45 -1.55 10.16
CA ARG A 406 -15.26 -2.74 9.85
C ARG A 406 -14.77 -3.37 8.53
N PRO A 407 -13.67 -4.14 8.57
CA PRO A 407 -13.01 -4.63 7.35
C PRO A 407 -13.73 -5.81 6.68
N THR A 408 -14.72 -6.42 7.33
CA THR A 408 -15.38 -7.62 6.81
C THR A 408 -16.53 -7.27 5.88
N LEU A 409 -16.39 -7.63 4.61
CA LEU A 409 -17.45 -7.51 3.60
C LEU A 409 -18.52 -8.59 3.86
N GLY A 410 -19.44 -8.30 4.78
CA GLY A 410 -20.48 -9.22 5.28
C GLY A 410 -21.33 -9.88 4.18
N TYR A 411 -21.49 -9.20 3.06
CA TYR A 411 -22.29 -9.64 1.92
C TYR A 411 -21.53 -10.52 0.90
N LEU A 412 -20.24 -10.85 1.12
CA LEU A 412 -19.42 -11.67 0.19
C LEU A 412 -18.89 -12.98 0.80
N GLY A 413 -19.24 -14.13 0.24
CA GLY A 413 -18.70 -15.42 0.68
C GLY A 413 -17.20 -15.58 0.41
N SER A 414 -16.51 -16.37 1.23
CA SER A 414 -15.08 -16.64 1.07
C SER A 414 -14.76 -17.98 0.40
N TYR A 415 -15.75 -18.86 0.30
CA TYR A 415 -15.55 -20.25 -0.12
C TYR A 415 -16.34 -20.57 -1.39
N PRO A 416 -15.88 -21.51 -2.22
CA PRO A 416 -16.65 -21.97 -3.38
C PRO A 416 -17.84 -22.81 -2.93
N ALA A 417 -18.83 -22.94 -3.81
CA ALA A 417 -20.10 -23.62 -3.50
C ALA A 417 -19.93 -25.11 -3.15
N ASP A 418 -18.88 -25.75 -3.68
CA ASP A 418 -18.56 -27.16 -3.43
C ASP A 418 -17.74 -27.40 -2.15
N ALA A 419 -17.37 -26.34 -1.41
CA ALA A 419 -16.61 -26.45 -0.17
C ALA A 419 -17.43 -26.93 1.04
N GLY A 420 -18.75 -27.12 0.89
CA GLY A 420 -19.66 -27.52 1.97
C GLY A 420 -19.86 -26.44 3.05
N GLN A 421 -19.55 -25.19 2.73
CA GLN A 421 -19.77 -24.03 3.61
C GLN A 421 -21.10 -23.36 3.28
N GLU A 422 -21.70 -22.71 4.28
CA GLU A 422 -22.92 -21.93 4.09
C GLU A 422 -22.70 -20.74 3.13
N PRO A 423 -23.74 -20.27 2.41
CA PRO A 423 -23.68 -19.03 1.65
C PRO A 423 -23.16 -17.86 2.51
N PHE A 424 -22.33 -17.01 1.93
CA PHE A 424 -21.70 -15.87 2.61
C PHE A 424 -20.74 -16.23 3.77
N ALA A 425 -20.42 -17.52 3.98
CA ALA A 425 -19.48 -17.94 5.00
C ALA A 425 -18.13 -17.24 4.86
N LYS A 426 -17.56 -16.83 6.01
CA LYS A 426 -16.31 -16.08 6.08
C LYS A 426 -15.15 -16.97 6.47
N GLU A 427 -14.03 -16.68 5.86
CA GLU A 427 -12.76 -17.19 6.32
C GLU A 427 -12.26 -16.43 7.55
N GLN A 428 -11.76 -17.16 8.56
CA GLN A 428 -11.42 -16.62 9.88
C GLN A 428 -10.12 -17.21 10.49
N ARG A 429 -9.31 -17.97 9.74
CA ARG A 429 -8.08 -18.61 10.25
C ARG A 429 -6.98 -17.63 10.67
N ILE A 430 -6.86 -16.51 9.96
CA ILE A 430 -5.92 -15.42 10.30
C ILE A 430 -6.73 -14.13 10.33
N THR A 431 -6.93 -13.57 11.53
CA THR A 431 -7.79 -12.40 11.79
C THR A 431 -7.07 -11.34 12.64
N VAL A 432 -5.74 -11.29 12.61
CA VAL A 432 -4.92 -10.36 13.39
C VAL A 432 -5.25 -8.90 13.06
N ALA A 433 -5.21 -8.53 11.78
CA ALA A 433 -5.55 -7.18 11.34
C ALA A 433 -7.05 -6.91 11.51
N THR A 434 -7.91 -7.88 11.17
CA THR A 434 -9.36 -7.76 11.39
C THR A 434 -9.68 -7.47 12.87
N SER A 435 -9.00 -8.14 13.81
CA SER A 435 -9.18 -7.91 15.26
C SER A 435 -8.71 -6.53 15.69
N VAL A 436 -7.58 -6.05 15.16
CA VAL A 436 -7.07 -4.70 15.43
C VAL A 436 -8.04 -3.62 14.92
N LEU A 437 -8.55 -3.78 13.69
CA LEU A 437 -9.54 -2.86 13.12
C LEU A 437 -10.84 -2.87 13.93
N GLY A 438 -11.33 -4.05 14.32
CA GLY A 438 -12.50 -4.18 15.19
C GLY A 438 -12.32 -3.48 16.54
N PHE A 439 -11.12 -3.57 17.14
CA PHE A 439 -10.80 -2.82 18.36
C PHE A 439 -10.81 -1.30 18.13
N TRP A 440 -10.27 -0.83 17.01
CA TRP A 440 -10.35 0.59 16.64
C TRP A 440 -11.78 1.05 16.39
N GLY A 441 -12.70 0.17 16.01
CA GLY A 441 -14.13 0.50 15.89
C GLY A 441 -14.78 0.79 17.23
N VAL A 442 -14.33 0.10 18.29
CA VAL A 442 -14.78 0.37 19.67
C VAL A 442 -14.08 1.62 20.23
N ALA A 443 -12.83 1.86 19.84
CA ALA A 443 -12.01 2.96 20.34
C ALA A 443 -11.34 3.77 19.20
N PRO A 444 -12.10 4.55 18.40
CA PRO A 444 -11.58 5.24 17.22
C PRO A 444 -10.49 6.28 17.53
N ALA A 445 -10.50 6.81 18.75
CA ALA A 445 -9.42 7.67 19.25
C ALA A 445 -8.04 6.98 19.23
N VAL A 446 -7.98 5.65 19.36
CA VAL A 446 -6.73 4.88 19.29
C VAL A 446 -6.15 4.91 17.88
N LEU A 447 -6.99 4.79 16.83
CA LEU A 447 -6.55 4.92 15.44
C LEU A 447 -5.96 6.32 15.20
N LEU A 448 -6.67 7.38 15.62
CA LEU A 448 -6.18 8.75 15.48
C LEU A 448 -4.86 8.97 16.24
N LEU A 449 -4.75 8.42 17.46
CA LEU A 449 -3.52 8.48 18.25
C LEU A 449 -2.39 7.71 17.57
N LEU A 450 -2.64 6.53 17.01
CA LEU A 450 -1.66 5.74 16.25
C LEU A 450 -1.12 6.54 15.06
N LEU A 451 -2.00 7.14 14.25
CA LEU A 451 -1.60 7.95 13.10
C LEU A 451 -0.77 9.16 13.55
N ALA A 452 -1.24 9.89 14.58
CA ALA A 452 -0.54 11.05 15.12
C ALA A 452 0.84 10.69 15.69
N LEU A 453 0.94 9.62 16.49
CA LEU A 453 2.22 9.16 17.05
C LEU A 453 3.17 8.66 15.97
N THR A 454 2.67 7.93 14.97
CA THR A 454 3.48 7.47 13.84
C THR A 454 4.03 8.64 13.04
N PHE A 455 3.20 9.66 12.80
CA PHE A 455 3.61 10.88 12.11
C PHE A 455 4.68 11.65 12.91
N VAL A 456 4.41 11.94 14.19
CA VAL A 456 5.34 12.70 15.04
C VAL A 456 6.65 11.95 15.27
N LEU A 457 6.60 10.67 15.67
CA LEU A 457 7.82 9.88 15.88
C LEU A 457 8.54 9.59 14.57
N GLY A 458 7.82 9.47 13.45
CA GLY A 458 8.39 9.38 12.11
C GLY A 458 9.21 10.63 11.76
N LEU A 459 8.65 11.82 11.96
CA LEU A 459 9.34 13.11 11.76
C LEU A 459 10.58 13.23 12.66
N VAL A 460 10.42 12.93 13.96
CA VAL A 460 11.54 12.98 14.92
C VAL A 460 12.64 12.01 14.50
N THR A 461 12.29 10.77 14.14
CA THR A 461 13.26 9.76 13.69
C THR A 461 13.95 10.17 12.39
N ALA A 462 13.21 10.74 11.43
CA ALA A 462 13.73 11.21 10.16
C ALA A 462 14.71 12.40 10.30
N ALA A 463 14.42 13.32 11.24
CA ALA A 463 15.21 14.52 11.47
C ALA A 463 16.42 14.30 12.40
N ARG A 464 16.39 13.30 13.27
CA ARG A 464 17.41 13.09 14.30
C ARG A 464 18.73 12.59 13.71
N ALA A 465 19.76 13.44 13.72
CA ALA A 465 21.09 13.12 13.19
C ALA A 465 21.78 11.93 13.87
N ALA A 466 21.45 11.63 15.13
CA ALA A 466 21.95 10.46 15.85
C ALA A 466 21.38 9.11 15.32
N CYS A 467 20.32 9.15 14.51
CA CYS A 467 19.75 7.97 13.89
C CYS A 467 20.54 7.56 12.62
N SER A 468 20.67 6.25 12.42
CA SER A 468 21.26 5.70 11.19
C SER A 468 20.45 6.12 9.95
N ALA A 469 21.06 6.08 8.76
CA ALA A 469 20.35 6.41 7.52
C ALA A 469 19.12 5.49 7.28
N ALA A 470 19.23 4.20 7.58
CA ALA A 470 18.10 3.26 7.52
C ALA A 470 16.98 3.59 8.53
N ALA A 471 17.34 4.04 9.74
CA ALA A 471 16.36 4.50 10.73
C ALA A 471 15.65 5.78 10.27
N ARG A 472 16.39 6.74 9.70
CA ARG A 472 15.80 7.96 9.14
C ARG A 472 14.88 7.66 7.95
N ALA A 473 15.26 6.70 7.10
CA ALA A 473 14.41 6.21 6.01
C ALA A 473 13.11 5.59 6.53
N LEU A 474 13.19 4.77 7.59
CA LEU A 474 12.02 4.21 8.26
C LEU A 474 11.10 5.30 8.84
N GLY A 475 11.67 6.34 9.46
CA GLY A 475 10.90 7.48 9.95
C GLY A 475 10.18 8.25 8.84
N ARG A 476 10.84 8.48 7.69
CA ARG A 476 10.22 9.09 6.51
C ARG A 476 9.10 8.22 5.94
N LEU A 477 9.31 6.89 5.90
CA LEU A 477 8.27 5.95 5.49
C LEU A 477 7.05 6.04 6.42
N GLY A 478 7.25 6.11 7.73
CA GLY A 478 6.17 6.34 8.72
C GLY A 478 5.32 7.55 8.37
N VAL A 479 5.95 8.69 8.10
CA VAL A 479 5.25 9.93 7.76
C VAL A 479 4.51 9.83 6.42
N ILE A 480 5.16 9.33 5.37
CA ILE A 480 4.51 9.17 4.06
C ILE A 480 3.34 8.18 4.14
N THR A 481 3.45 7.12 4.94
CA THR A 481 2.37 6.15 5.14
C THR A 481 1.17 6.79 5.82
N VAL A 482 1.38 7.66 6.82
CA VAL A 482 0.27 8.41 7.44
C VAL A 482 -0.38 9.39 6.45
N ILE A 483 0.42 10.13 5.67
CA ILE A 483 -0.13 11.02 4.63
C ILE A 483 -0.94 10.20 3.61
N ALA A 484 -0.43 9.04 3.20
CA ALA A 484 -1.12 8.11 2.31
C ALA A 484 -2.44 7.59 2.90
N ALA A 485 -2.44 7.16 4.17
CA ALA A 485 -3.66 6.69 4.84
C ALA A 485 -4.76 7.77 4.87
N VAL A 486 -4.39 9.00 5.24
CA VAL A 486 -5.33 10.13 5.33
C VAL A 486 -5.82 10.56 3.95
N THR A 487 -4.93 10.65 2.96
CA THR A 487 -5.32 11.03 1.59
C THR A 487 -6.18 9.96 0.92
N GLN A 488 -5.90 8.68 1.15
CA GLN A 488 -6.75 7.58 0.68
C GLN A 488 -8.12 7.66 1.34
N ALA A 489 -8.20 7.66 2.67
CA ALA A 489 -9.49 7.73 3.37
C ALA A 489 -10.34 8.94 2.93
N GLY A 490 -9.71 10.10 2.74
CA GLY A 490 -10.38 11.31 2.27
C GLY A 490 -10.87 11.22 0.82
N ALA A 491 -10.08 10.65 -0.09
CA ALA A 491 -10.45 10.52 -1.50
C ALA A 491 -11.61 9.54 -1.71
N GLU A 492 -11.58 8.41 -1.02
CA GLU A 492 -12.63 7.40 -1.08
C GLU A 492 -13.98 7.96 -0.63
N ILE A 493 -14.00 8.63 0.53
CA ILE A 493 -15.26 9.12 1.05
C ILE A 493 -15.85 10.27 0.22
N LEU A 494 -15.00 11.09 -0.40
CA LEU A 494 -15.45 12.13 -1.33
C LEU A 494 -16.00 11.58 -2.64
N SER A 495 -15.52 10.41 -3.09
CA SER A 495 -15.85 9.88 -4.42
C SER A 495 -17.05 8.95 -4.41
N GLU A 496 -17.24 8.11 -3.39
CA GLU A 496 -18.24 7.02 -3.43
C GLU A 496 -19.20 6.99 -2.23
N GLY A 497 -18.87 7.73 -1.16
CA GLY A 497 -19.70 7.81 0.03
C GLY A 497 -19.91 6.46 0.76
N SER A 498 -21.06 6.27 1.42
CA SER A 498 -21.35 5.05 2.21
C SER A 498 -21.75 3.82 1.38
N SER A 499 -22.02 3.97 0.07
CA SER A 499 -22.63 2.92 -0.76
C SER A 499 -21.86 1.61 -0.76
N GLU A 500 -20.52 1.66 -0.70
CA GLU A 500 -19.60 0.52 -0.60
C GLU A 500 -18.36 0.84 0.27
N ILE A 501 -18.56 1.64 1.32
CA ILE A 501 -17.46 2.24 2.10
C ILE A 501 -16.46 1.20 2.62
N TYR A 502 -16.91 0.01 3.00
CA TYR A 502 -16.04 -1.01 3.58
C TYR A 502 -15.00 -1.54 2.60
N LYS A 503 -15.40 -1.76 1.34
CA LYS A 503 -14.50 -2.26 0.30
C LYS A 503 -13.49 -1.20 -0.08
N HIS A 504 -13.94 0.05 -0.17
CA HIS A 504 -13.13 1.16 -0.64
C HIS A 504 -12.20 1.72 0.44
N MET A 505 -12.56 1.57 1.72
CA MET A 505 -11.65 1.85 2.85
C MET A 505 -10.50 0.85 2.98
N ILE A 506 -10.54 -0.33 2.34
CA ILE A 506 -9.56 -1.40 2.57
C ILE A 506 -8.11 -0.96 2.30
N MET A 507 -7.89 -0.04 1.35
CA MET A 507 -6.57 0.53 1.05
C MET A 507 -6.09 1.47 2.15
N ALA A 508 -7.01 2.30 2.67
CA ALA A 508 -6.74 3.18 3.80
C ALA A 508 -6.48 2.35 5.08
N ASP A 509 -7.22 1.26 5.28
CA ASP A 509 -7.06 0.34 6.40
C ASP A 509 -5.72 -0.36 6.36
N LEU A 510 -5.28 -0.84 5.18
CA LEU A 510 -3.94 -1.40 5.00
C LEU A 510 -2.87 -0.38 5.40
N LEU A 511 -2.96 0.85 4.92
CA LEU A 511 -2.00 1.91 5.24
C LEU A 511 -2.01 2.28 6.73
N ALA A 512 -3.19 2.32 7.36
CA ALA A 512 -3.34 2.54 8.79
C ALA A 512 -2.73 1.38 9.61
N LEU A 513 -2.96 0.13 9.20
CA LEU A 513 -2.37 -1.05 9.84
C LEU A 513 -0.85 -1.08 9.72
N LEU A 514 -0.30 -0.67 8.57
CA LEU A 514 1.16 -0.53 8.40
C LEU A 514 1.77 0.50 9.37
N CYS A 515 0.99 1.45 9.89
CA CYS A 515 1.46 2.37 10.92
C CYS A 515 1.82 1.64 12.23
N VAL A 516 1.25 0.47 12.54
CA VAL A 516 1.58 -0.32 13.74
C VAL A 516 3.07 -0.74 13.75
N PRO A 517 3.57 -1.53 12.77
CA PRO A 517 4.99 -1.88 12.74
C PRO A 517 5.89 -0.65 12.54
N LEU A 518 5.45 0.37 11.80
CA LEU A 518 6.21 1.61 11.60
C LEU A 518 6.41 2.41 12.90
N LEU A 519 5.37 2.51 13.74
CA LEU A 519 5.46 3.13 15.06
C LEU A 519 6.46 2.38 15.95
N CYS A 520 6.32 1.06 16.05
CA CYS A 520 7.26 0.21 16.80
C CYS A 520 8.69 0.39 16.28
N GLY A 521 8.87 0.48 14.96
CA GLY A 521 10.15 0.69 14.33
C GLY A 521 10.78 2.06 14.62
N CYS A 522 9.98 3.12 14.68
CA CYS A 522 10.44 4.45 15.10
C CYS A 522 10.86 4.44 16.57
N VAL A 523 10.07 3.83 17.46
CA VAL A 523 10.41 3.68 18.89
C VAL A 523 11.74 2.91 19.05
N TYR A 524 11.89 1.77 18.37
CA TYR A 524 13.12 0.98 18.39
C TYR A 524 14.32 1.78 17.86
N ALA A 525 14.14 2.51 16.76
CA ALA A 525 15.19 3.33 16.17
C ALA A 525 15.66 4.43 17.14
N LEU A 526 14.73 5.14 17.79
CA LEU A 526 15.04 6.19 18.75
C LEU A 526 15.72 5.65 20.00
N ALA A 527 15.21 4.56 20.59
CA ALA A 527 15.82 3.91 21.75
C ALA A 527 17.25 3.44 21.46
N SER A 528 17.48 2.83 20.29
CA SER A 528 18.82 2.40 19.86
C SER A 528 19.77 3.57 19.62
N SER A 529 19.25 4.75 19.26
CA SER A 529 20.06 5.95 19.02
C SER A 529 20.52 6.60 20.34
N SER A 530 19.64 6.66 21.34
CA SER A 530 19.97 7.21 22.66
C SER A 530 21.03 6.36 23.37
N ALA A 531 20.92 5.04 23.29
CA ALA A 531 21.92 4.12 23.84
C ALA A 531 23.30 4.25 23.18
N ARG A 532 23.37 4.69 21.91
CA ARG A 532 24.63 4.99 21.21
C ARG A 532 25.20 6.35 21.60
N ALA A 533 24.36 7.34 21.90
CA ALA A 533 24.79 8.69 22.27
C ALA A 533 25.27 8.78 23.73
N ALA A 534 24.80 7.90 24.62
CA ALA A 534 25.24 7.81 26.01
C ALA A 534 26.56 7.03 26.21
N ARG A 535 27.15 6.51 25.13
CA ARG A 535 28.44 5.80 25.10
C ARG A 535 29.44 6.59 24.30
#